data_AF-A0A0C3RU85-F1
#
_entry.id   AF-A0A0C3RU85-F1
#
_cell.length_a   1.000
_cell.length_b   1.000
_cell.length_c   1.000
_cell.angle_alpha   90.00
_cell.angle_beta   90.00
_cell.angle_gamma   90.00
#
_symmetry.space_group_name_H-M   'P 1'
#
loop_
_entity.id
_entity.type
_entity.pdbx_description
1 polymer ?
#
loop_
_entity_poly.entity_id
_entity_poly.type
_entity_poly.pdbx_seq_one_letter_code
_entity_poly.pdbx_strand_id
1 'polypeptide(L)'
;MRDTPRAMSDILLQPLNDLQTLTHTLFHSLSPSQTRPPPVPPISAFLEADAALAEAAKLARQHQIKQRKNERLKDVFLALEERWREVVQELEKGKRELDAILTESEVRIKNIEVAKTGTLRSLSSFTSAPPNMPELVPGQPPPPLFYPPFPNEEKMRRGHMNDEAPLGMLGETHDAGKAPTITPRSVELPPHLAGTNPYRQDHRIPQQQIFDLDLDLNPDL
;
A
#
# COMPACT_ATOMS: atom_id res chain seq x y z
N MET A 1 -39.67 39.42 -21.38
CA MET A 1 -40.09 39.12 -19.99
C MET A 1 -40.11 37.61 -19.87
N ARG A 2 -39.36 37.02 -18.93
CA ARG A 2 -39.40 35.56 -18.71
C ARG A 2 -40.58 35.29 -17.80
N ASP A 3 -41.62 34.65 -18.33
CA ASP A 3 -42.72 34.15 -17.50
C ASP A 3 -42.13 33.19 -16.47
N THR A 4 -42.26 33.56 -15.20
CA THR A 4 -41.93 32.65 -14.11
C THR A 4 -42.90 31.48 -14.19
N PRO A 5 -42.42 30.23 -14.17
CA PRO A 5 -43.29 29.08 -14.28
C PRO A 5 -44.22 29.06 -13.06
N ARG A 6 -45.53 29.26 -13.30
CA ARG A 6 -46.55 29.08 -12.25
C ARG A 6 -46.43 27.68 -11.67
N ALA A 7 -46.44 27.58 -10.35
CA ALA A 7 -46.39 26.28 -9.69
C ALA A 7 -47.64 25.47 -10.08
N MET A 8 -47.50 24.14 -10.22
CA MET A 8 -48.62 23.25 -10.58
C MET A 8 -49.78 23.35 -9.58
N SER A 9 -49.47 23.64 -8.31
CA SER A 9 -50.45 23.95 -7.27
C SER A 9 -51.35 25.11 -7.67
N ASP A 10 -50.76 26.19 -8.17
CA ASP A 10 -51.48 27.43 -8.46
C ASP A 10 -52.39 27.26 -9.67
N ILE A 11 -51.94 26.48 -10.66
CA ILE A 11 -52.70 26.13 -11.86
C ILE A 11 -53.96 25.32 -11.52
N LEU A 12 -53.90 24.46 -10.50
CA LEU A 12 -55.04 23.62 -10.07
C LEU A 12 -55.95 24.33 -9.08
N LEU A 13 -55.38 25.13 -8.16
CA LEU A 13 -56.13 25.81 -7.11
C LEU A 13 -56.98 26.96 -7.67
N GLN A 14 -56.53 27.62 -8.74
CA GLN A 14 -57.28 28.72 -9.35
C GLN A 14 -58.70 28.30 -9.81
N PRO A 15 -58.88 27.32 -10.73
CA PRO A 15 -60.22 26.91 -11.16
C PRO A 15 -61.07 26.29 -10.04
N LEU A 16 -60.44 25.66 -9.03
CA LEU A 16 -61.15 25.16 -7.85
C LEU A 16 -61.72 26.30 -6.99
N ASN A 17 -60.93 27.35 -6.76
CA ASN A 17 -61.39 28.55 -6.05
C ASN A 17 -62.49 29.27 -6.84
N ASP A 18 -62.36 29.35 -8.18
CA ASP A 18 -63.38 29.94 -9.05
C ASP A 18 -64.70 29.15 -8.95
N LEU A 19 -64.65 27.83 -9.00
CA LEU A 19 -65.84 26.98 -8.82
C LEU A 19 -66.44 27.13 -7.42
N GLN A 20 -65.60 27.18 -6.38
CA GLN A 20 -66.04 27.39 -5.00
C GLN A 20 -66.76 28.74 -4.84
N THR A 21 -66.18 29.84 -5.36
CA THR A 21 -66.79 31.17 -5.29
C THR A 21 -68.11 31.24 -6.04
N LEU A 22 -68.17 30.70 -7.26
CA LEU A 22 -69.41 30.62 -8.05
C LEU A 22 -70.50 29.85 -7.32
N THR A 23 -70.15 28.72 -6.70
CA THR A 23 -71.07 27.87 -5.95
C THR A 23 -71.60 28.59 -4.70
N HIS A 24 -70.73 29.27 -3.95
CA HIS A 24 -71.17 30.09 -2.81
C HIS A 24 -72.11 31.21 -3.26
N THR A 25 -71.79 31.94 -4.33
CA THR A 25 -72.66 33.01 -4.85
C THR A 25 -74.02 32.46 -5.29
N LEU A 26 -74.05 31.28 -5.92
CA LEU A 26 -75.29 30.61 -6.30
C LEU A 26 -76.13 30.27 -5.06
N PHE A 27 -75.55 29.65 -4.03
CA PHE A 27 -76.29 29.35 -2.80
C PHE A 27 -76.77 30.60 -2.07
N HIS A 28 -76.00 31.69 -2.05
CA HIS A 28 -76.45 32.96 -1.48
C HIS A 28 -77.63 33.54 -2.27
N SER A 29 -77.61 33.44 -3.60
CA SER A 29 -78.72 33.91 -4.44
C SER A 29 -80.02 33.11 -4.24
N LEU A 30 -79.91 31.85 -3.81
CA LEU A 30 -81.04 30.95 -3.53
C LEU A 30 -81.51 31.01 -2.06
N SER A 31 -80.76 31.69 -1.17
CA SER A 31 -81.09 31.79 0.25
C SER A 31 -82.21 32.81 0.51
N PRO A 32 -83.15 32.54 1.44
CA PRO A 32 -84.27 33.44 1.69
C PRO A 32 -83.85 34.69 2.50
N SER A 33 -84.40 35.84 2.09
CA SER A 33 -84.51 37.10 2.86
C SER A 33 -83.20 37.69 3.42
N GLN A 34 -82.27 38.04 2.55
CA GLN A 34 -81.34 39.15 2.82
C GLN A 34 -81.60 40.28 1.82
N THR A 35 -81.55 41.51 2.32
CA THR A 35 -81.75 42.76 1.57
C THR A 35 -80.93 42.74 0.28
N ARG A 36 -81.60 42.57 -0.86
CA ARG A 36 -81.05 42.55 -2.22
C ARG A 36 -79.98 41.45 -2.43
N PRO A 37 -80.39 40.21 -2.78
CA PRO A 37 -79.44 39.12 -3.02
C PRO A 37 -78.48 39.46 -4.18
N PRO A 38 -77.25 38.93 -4.16
CA PRO A 38 -76.31 39.07 -5.26
C PRO A 38 -76.90 38.47 -6.55
N PRO A 39 -76.54 39.01 -7.73
CA PRO A 39 -77.04 38.47 -9.00
C PRO A 39 -76.63 37.01 -9.15
N VAL A 40 -77.56 36.18 -9.65
CA VAL A 40 -77.31 34.76 -9.91
C VAL A 40 -76.14 34.64 -10.89
N PRO A 41 -75.09 33.85 -10.58
CA PRO A 41 -73.97 33.68 -11.49
C PRO A 41 -74.43 33.01 -12.80
N PRO A 42 -73.91 33.43 -13.96
CA PRO A 42 -74.30 32.85 -15.23
C PRO A 42 -73.79 31.40 -15.35
N ILE A 43 -74.59 30.52 -15.96
CA ILE A 43 -74.24 29.10 -16.17
C ILE A 43 -72.95 28.97 -16.99
N SER A 44 -72.68 29.90 -17.91
CA SER A 44 -71.44 29.93 -18.69
C SER A 44 -70.19 30.00 -17.83
N ALA A 45 -70.22 30.71 -16.69
CA ALA A 45 -69.07 30.82 -15.79
C ALA A 45 -68.71 29.47 -15.14
N PHE A 46 -69.71 28.63 -14.84
CA PHE A 46 -69.46 27.28 -14.34
C PHE A 46 -68.84 26.38 -15.42
N LEU A 47 -69.31 26.49 -16.67
CA LEU A 47 -68.74 25.73 -17.79
C LEU A 47 -67.30 26.16 -18.09
N GLU A 48 -67.00 27.45 -17.98
CA GLU A 48 -65.64 27.98 -18.14
C GLU A 48 -64.71 27.48 -17.02
N ALA A 49 -65.16 27.51 -15.76
CA ALA A 49 -64.39 26.99 -14.63
C ALA A 49 -64.14 25.47 -14.74
N ASP A 50 -65.15 24.70 -15.19
CA ASP A 50 -65.02 23.26 -15.42
C ASP A 50 -64.07 22.95 -16.57
N ALA A 51 -64.17 23.67 -17.69
CA ALA A 51 -63.24 23.54 -18.81
C ALA A 51 -61.80 23.89 -18.39
N ALA A 52 -61.61 24.95 -17.61
CA ALA A 52 -60.31 25.34 -17.08
C ALA A 52 -59.74 24.27 -16.13
N LEU A 53 -60.57 23.66 -15.27
CA LEU A 53 -60.18 22.57 -14.40
C LEU A 53 -59.76 21.33 -15.20
N ALA A 54 -60.51 20.97 -16.25
CA ALA A 54 -60.20 19.85 -17.12
C ALA A 54 -58.85 20.04 -17.84
N GLU A 55 -58.57 21.24 -18.34
CA GLU A 55 -57.27 21.56 -18.95
C GLU A 55 -56.12 21.54 -17.92
N ALA A 56 -56.34 22.12 -16.73
CA ALA A 56 -55.38 22.06 -15.64
C ALA A 56 -55.06 20.62 -15.23
N ALA A 57 -56.06 19.74 -15.16
CA ALA A 57 -55.89 18.31 -14.86
C ALA A 57 -55.12 17.56 -15.96
N LYS A 58 -55.38 17.85 -17.24
CA LYS A 58 -54.60 17.28 -18.37
C LYS A 58 -53.13 17.70 -18.26
N LEU A 59 -52.87 18.97 -17.99
CA LEU A 59 -51.52 19.49 -17.80
C LEU A 59 -50.83 18.83 -16.59
N ALA A 60 -51.55 18.67 -15.48
CA ALA A 60 -51.05 17.98 -14.28
C ALA A 60 -50.57 16.57 -14.59
N ARG A 61 -51.39 15.81 -15.36
CA ARG A 61 -51.06 14.45 -15.78
C ARG A 61 -49.80 14.42 -16.65
N GLN A 62 -49.67 15.34 -17.60
CA GLN A 62 -48.47 15.44 -18.43
C GLN A 62 -47.24 15.78 -17.59
N HIS A 63 -47.36 16.70 -16.63
CA HIS A 63 -46.29 17.04 -15.71
C HIS A 63 -45.88 15.83 -14.86
N GLN A 64 -46.84 15.07 -14.33
CA GLN A 64 -46.56 13.86 -13.54
C GLN A 64 -45.83 12.79 -14.35
N ILE A 65 -46.20 12.59 -15.63
CA ILE A 65 -45.49 11.65 -16.52
C ILE A 65 -44.04 12.10 -16.72
N LYS A 66 -43.81 13.39 -16.98
CA LYS A 66 -42.45 13.95 -17.11
C LYS A 66 -41.66 13.84 -15.82
N GLN A 67 -42.29 14.10 -14.67
CA GLN A 67 -41.66 13.99 -13.37
C GLN A 67 -41.19 12.56 -13.07
N ARG A 68 -42.02 11.55 -13.35
CA ARG A 68 -41.61 10.13 -13.22
C ARG A 68 -40.45 9.79 -14.14
N LYS A 69 -40.41 10.36 -15.35
CA LYS A 69 -39.26 10.19 -16.26
C LYS A 69 -38.00 10.83 -15.69
N ASN A 70 -38.11 12.03 -15.10
CA ASN A 70 -36.97 12.69 -14.44
C ASN A 70 -36.46 11.88 -13.25
N GLU A 71 -37.34 11.31 -12.44
CA GLU A 71 -36.97 10.44 -11.32
C GLU A 71 -36.21 9.20 -11.81
N ARG A 72 -36.72 8.51 -12.83
CA ARG A 72 -36.00 7.38 -13.45
C ARG A 72 -34.63 7.77 -14.00
N LEU A 73 -34.51 8.95 -14.63
CA LEU A 73 -33.23 9.43 -15.15
C LEU A 73 -32.25 9.75 -14.01
N LYS A 74 -32.73 10.27 -12.87
CA LYS A 74 -31.90 10.48 -11.69
C LYS A 74 -31.37 9.17 -11.15
N ASP A 75 -32.22 8.14 -11.05
CA ASP A 75 -31.79 6.81 -10.59
C ASP A 75 -30.70 6.23 -11.50
N VAL A 76 -30.88 6.34 -12.82
CA VAL A 76 -29.86 5.90 -13.80
C VAL A 76 -28.57 6.69 -13.65
N PHE A 77 -28.65 8.01 -13.46
CA PHE A 77 -27.47 8.85 -13.27
C PHE A 77 -26.70 8.47 -12.01
N LEU A 78 -27.39 8.27 -10.89
CA LEU A 78 -26.77 7.84 -9.63
C LEU A 78 -26.09 6.47 -9.76
N ALA A 79 -26.74 5.51 -10.42
CA ALA A 79 -26.12 4.20 -10.70
C ALA A 79 -24.87 4.33 -11.58
N LEU A 80 -24.88 5.27 -12.54
CA LEU A 80 -23.73 5.52 -13.39
C LEU A 80 -22.56 6.17 -12.62
N GLU A 81 -22.87 7.09 -11.70
CA GLU A 81 -21.87 7.67 -10.79
C GLU A 81 -21.25 6.63 -9.86
N GLU A 82 -22.06 5.70 -9.34
CA GLU A 82 -21.58 4.59 -8.51
C GLU A 82 -20.60 3.72 -9.29
N ARG A 83 -20.99 3.27 -10.48
CA ARG A 83 -20.11 2.50 -11.37
C ARG A 83 -18.85 3.24 -11.75
N TRP A 84 -18.93 4.55 -11.99
CA TRP A 84 -17.76 5.37 -12.26
C TRP A 84 -16.79 5.38 -11.08
N ARG A 85 -17.30 5.51 -9.85
CA ARG A 85 -16.47 5.47 -8.64
C ARG A 85 -15.80 4.11 -8.47
N GLU A 86 -16.49 3.01 -8.73
CA GLU A 86 -15.92 1.67 -8.72
C GLU A 86 -14.73 1.54 -9.68
N VAL A 87 -14.91 1.98 -10.94
CA VAL A 87 -13.84 1.95 -11.95
C VAL A 87 -12.63 2.78 -11.52
N VAL A 88 -12.86 3.98 -10.96
CA VAL A 88 -11.77 4.82 -10.45
C VAL A 88 -11.03 4.14 -9.30
N GLN A 89 -11.73 3.49 -8.38
CA GLN A 89 -11.12 2.73 -7.28
C GLN A 89 -10.30 1.53 -7.77
N GLU A 90 -10.83 0.77 -8.74
CA GLU A 90 -10.10 -0.34 -9.36
C GLU A 90 -8.84 0.13 -10.09
N LEU A 91 -8.92 1.24 -10.82
CA LEU A 91 -7.77 1.85 -11.48
C LEU A 91 -6.71 2.31 -10.48
N GLU A 92 -7.13 2.93 -9.38
CA GLU A 92 -6.20 3.35 -8.33
C GLU A 92 -5.51 2.16 -7.67
N LYS A 93 -6.25 1.09 -7.40
CA LYS A 93 -5.71 -0.17 -6.89
C LYS A 93 -4.68 -0.77 -7.86
N GLY A 94 -5.05 -0.89 -9.14
CA GLY A 94 -4.16 -1.42 -10.18
C GLY A 94 -2.89 -0.57 -10.35
N LYS A 95 -3.00 0.76 -10.25
CA LYS A 95 -1.84 1.65 -10.25
C LYS A 95 -0.90 1.36 -9.08
N ARG A 96 -1.43 1.26 -7.86
CA ARG A 96 -0.62 0.99 -6.66
C ARG A 96 0.09 -0.37 -6.73
N GLU A 97 -0.60 -1.40 -7.24
CA GLU A 97 -0.01 -2.72 -7.46
C GLU A 97 1.12 -2.67 -8.50
N LEU A 98 0.91 -1.94 -9.60
CA LEU A 98 1.93 -1.77 -10.64
C LEU A 98 3.15 -1.01 -10.12
N ASP A 99 2.95 0.06 -9.35
CA ASP A 99 4.03 0.85 -8.74
C ASP A 99 4.87 -0.04 -7.79
N ALA A 100 4.22 -0.93 -7.03
CA ALA A 100 4.91 -1.90 -6.17
C ALA A 100 5.76 -2.90 -6.98
N ILE A 101 5.22 -3.45 -8.08
CA ILE A 101 5.97 -4.37 -8.95
C ILE A 101 7.15 -3.63 -9.61
N LEU A 102 6.95 -2.39 -10.03
CA LEU A 102 7.98 -1.59 -10.70
C LEU A 102 9.13 -1.31 -9.74
N THR A 103 8.85 -0.85 -8.52
CA THR A 103 9.87 -0.62 -7.48
C THR A 103 10.63 -1.90 -7.13
N GLU A 104 9.95 -3.04 -7.00
CA GLU A 104 10.62 -4.32 -6.79
C GLU A 104 11.53 -4.69 -7.98
N SER A 105 11.04 -4.49 -9.21
CA SER A 105 11.80 -4.80 -10.42
C SER A 105 13.07 -3.96 -10.55
N GLU A 106 13.02 -2.68 -10.17
CA GLU A 106 14.19 -1.80 -10.15
C GLU A 106 15.25 -2.29 -9.15
N VAL A 107 14.84 -2.74 -7.96
CA VAL A 107 15.74 -3.34 -6.97
C VAL A 107 16.37 -4.62 -7.51
N ARG A 108 15.58 -5.50 -8.14
CA ARG A 108 16.08 -6.73 -8.76
C ARG A 108 17.09 -6.44 -9.86
N ILE A 109 16.82 -5.46 -10.73
CA ILE A 109 17.75 -5.05 -11.81
C ILE A 109 19.06 -4.54 -11.21
N LYS A 110 19.00 -3.65 -10.21
CA LYS A 110 20.19 -3.15 -9.52
C LYS A 110 21.03 -4.28 -8.92
N ASN A 111 20.38 -5.25 -8.26
CA ASN A 111 21.07 -6.41 -7.69
C ASN A 111 21.74 -7.28 -8.76
N ILE A 112 21.10 -7.46 -9.92
CA ILE A 112 21.68 -8.19 -11.06
C ILE A 112 22.91 -7.44 -11.61
N GLU A 113 22.85 -6.11 -11.72
CA GLU A 113 23.99 -5.31 -12.18
C GLU A 113 25.18 -5.38 -11.20
N VAL A 114 24.91 -5.30 -9.90
CA VAL A 114 25.93 -5.50 -8.86
C VAL A 114 26.52 -6.92 -8.94
N ALA A 115 25.69 -7.95 -9.08
CA ALA A 115 26.16 -9.32 -9.24
C ALA A 115 27.01 -9.54 -10.51
N LYS A 116 26.68 -8.85 -11.62
CA LYS A 116 27.46 -8.89 -12.87
C LYS A 116 28.83 -8.24 -12.74
N THR A 117 28.94 -7.18 -11.94
CA THR A 117 30.22 -6.48 -11.69
C THR A 117 31.07 -7.18 -10.64
N GLY A 118 30.45 -7.94 -9.73
CA GLY A 118 31.12 -8.87 -8.82
C GLY A 118 31.86 -9.96 -9.61
N THR A 119 33.19 -9.99 -9.48
CA THR A 119 34.08 -10.89 -10.22
C THR A 119 33.91 -12.36 -9.82
N LEU A 120 32.90 -13.03 -10.35
CA LEU A 120 32.68 -14.49 -10.26
C LEU A 120 33.78 -15.34 -10.92
N ARG A 121 34.82 -14.72 -11.46
CA ARG A 121 35.94 -15.40 -12.13
C ARG A 121 36.76 -16.26 -11.16
N SER A 122 36.82 -15.90 -9.88
CA SER A 122 37.60 -16.64 -8.88
C SER A 122 36.93 -17.92 -8.39
N LEU A 123 35.61 -18.11 -8.56
CA LEU A 123 34.96 -19.37 -8.17
C LEU A 123 35.15 -20.48 -9.21
N SER A 124 35.34 -20.12 -10.48
CA SER A 124 35.53 -21.08 -11.57
C SER A 124 36.74 -22.00 -11.34
N SER A 125 37.81 -21.51 -10.72
CA SER A 125 39.01 -22.30 -10.39
C SER A 125 38.85 -23.27 -9.21
N PHE A 126 37.78 -23.14 -8.41
CA PHE A 126 37.51 -24.01 -7.25
C PHE A 126 36.33 -24.96 -7.47
N THR A 127 35.49 -24.72 -8.48
CA THR A 127 34.26 -25.50 -8.73
C THR A 127 34.24 -26.23 -10.06
N SER A 128 35.14 -25.93 -11.00
CA SER A 128 35.21 -26.68 -12.26
C SER A 128 35.67 -28.11 -12.01
N ALA A 129 34.94 -29.12 -12.46
CA ALA A 129 35.48 -30.48 -12.49
C ALA A 129 36.60 -30.55 -13.56
N PRO A 130 37.73 -31.25 -13.33
CA PRO A 130 38.79 -31.35 -14.32
C PRO A 130 38.23 -31.92 -15.64
N PRO A 131 38.40 -31.22 -16.79
CA PRO A 131 38.07 -31.82 -18.07
C PRO A 131 38.96 -33.04 -18.28
N ASN A 132 38.36 -34.14 -18.74
CA ASN A 132 38.98 -35.46 -18.92
C ASN A 132 40.40 -35.32 -19.49
N MET A 133 41.43 -35.53 -18.67
CA MET A 133 42.83 -35.29 -19.05
C MET A 133 43.33 -36.46 -19.90
N PRO A 134 43.67 -36.27 -21.19
CA PRO A 134 44.41 -37.28 -21.93
C PRO A 134 45.82 -37.42 -21.33
N GLU A 135 46.39 -38.64 -21.36
CA GLU A 135 47.71 -38.95 -20.79
C GLU A 135 48.79 -37.98 -21.29
N LEU A 136 49.61 -37.47 -20.36
CA LEU A 136 50.64 -36.47 -20.64
C LEU A 136 51.72 -37.06 -21.55
N VAL A 137 51.77 -36.57 -22.79
CA VAL A 137 52.90 -36.78 -23.71
C VAL A 137 53.98 -35.71 -23.41
N PRO A 138 55.29 -36.05 -23.42
CA PRO A 138 56.34 -35.08 -23.12
C PRO A 138 56.31 -33.87 -24.07
N GLY A 139 56.11 -32.66 -23.53
CA GLY A 139 56.14 -31.39 -24.27
C GLY A 139 54.89 -30.48 -24.16
N GLN A 140 53.85 -30.89 -23.43
CA GLN A 140 52.67 -30.03 -23.22
C GLN A 140 52.91 -28.94 -22.15
N PRO A 141 52.22 -27.78 -22.27
CA PRO A 141 52.25 -26.73 -21.25
C PRO A 141 51.77 -27.28 -19.90
N PRO A 142 52.33 -26.79 -18.77
CA PRO A 142 51.98 -27.31 -17.46
C PRO A 142 50.46 -27.21 -17.24
N PRO A 143 49.83 -28.27 -16.68
CA PRO A 143 48.40 -28.31 -16.52
C PRO A 143 47.90 -27.14 -15.65
N PRO A 144 46.71 -26.58 -15.95
CA PRO A 144 46.15 -25.50 -15.17
C PRO A 144 46.06 -25.89 -13.68
N LEU A 145 46.50 -25.00 -12.80
CA LEU A 145 46.53 -25.24 -11.35
C LEU A 145 45.11 -25.49 -10.84
N PHE A 146 44.80 -26.75 -10.56
CA PHE A 146 43.52 -27.18 -10.03
C PHE A 146 43.58 -27.17 -8.50
N TYR A 147 42.68 -26.43 -7.85
CA TYR A 147 42.54 -26.48 -6.40
C TYR A 147 41.36 -27.38 -6.05
N PRO A 148 41.55 -28.38 -5.16
CA PRO A 148 40.42 -29.14 -4.66
C PRO A 148 39.40 -28.21 -3.98
N PRO A 149 38.11 -28.58 -3.96
CA PRO A 149 37.04 -27.75 -3.41
C PRO A 149 37.15 -27.50 -1.91
N PHE A 150 38.09 -28.16 -1.24
CA PHE A 150 38.40 -28.01 0.18
C PHE A 150 39.87 -27.61 0.39
N PRO A 151 40.20 -26.86 1.44
CA PRO A 151 41.58 -26.50 1.77
C PRO A 151 42.47 -27.75 1.92
N ASN A 152 43.57 -27.80 1.17
CA ASN A 152 44.53 -28.91 1.29
C ASN A 152 45.25 -28.87 2.66
N GLU A 153 45.72 -30.02 3.15
CA GLU A 153 46.39 -30.17 4.44
C GLU A 153 47.58 -29.20 4.59
N GLU A 154 48.35 -28.99 3.53
CA GLU A 154 49.46 -28.04 3.52
C GLU A 154 49.00 -26.58 3.66
N LYS A 155 47.86 -26.23 3.06
CA LYS A 155 47.25 -24.89 3.21
C LYS A 155 46.64 -24.71 4.61
N MET A 156 46.10 -25.77 5.20
CA MET A 156 45.66 -25.73 6.59
C MET A 156 46.86 -25.55 7.52
N ARG A 157 47.95 -26.31 7.31
CA ARG A 157 49.17 -26.25 8.14
C ARG A 157 49.93 -24.93 8.01
N ARG A 158 49.95 -24.29 6.84
CA ARG A 158 50.53 -22.96 6.61
C ARG A 158 49.56 -21.81 6.84
N GLY A 159 48.29 -22.09 7.14
CA GLY A 159 47.31 -21.05 7.43
C GLY A 159 47.70 -20.33 8.72
N HIS A 160 47.42 -19.03 8.80
CA HIS A 160 47.74 -18.20 9.96
C HIS A 160 47.25 -18.78 11.31
N MET A 161 46.25 -19.67 11.29
CA MET A 161 45.75 -20.39 12.47
C MET A 161 46.76 -21.38 13.09
N ASN A 162 47.76 -21.86 12.33
CA ASN A 162 48.82 -22.76 12.84
C ASN A 162 50.15 -22.04 13.12
N ASP A 163 50.30 -20.78 12.68
CA ASP A 163 51.44 -19.93 13.03
C ASP A 163 51.26 -19.30 14.43
N GLU A 164 50.04 -19.31 14.96
CA GLU A 164 49.75 -18.89 16.32
C GLU A 164 50.21 -19.96 17.34
N ALA A 165 50.64 -19.51 18.53
CA ALA A 165 51.16 -20.38 19.57
C ALA A 165 50.18 -21.53 19.89
N PRO A 166 50.67 -22.74 20.24
CA PRO A 166 49.81 -23.88 20.55
C PRO A 166 48.76 -23.48 21.57
N LEU A 167 47.49 -23.84 21.31
CA LEU A 167 46.36 -23.60 22.20
C LEU A 167 46.76 -23.94 23.64
N GLY A 168 46.67 -22.97 24.53
CA GLY A 168 46.96 -23.13 25.96
C GLY A 168 46.14 -24.24 26.61
N MET A 169 46.42 -24.50 27.88
CA MET A 169 45.73 -25.52 28.66
C MET A 169 44.20 -25.32 28.61
N LEU A 170 43.45 -26.42 28.51
CA LEU A 170 41.99 -26.45 28.36
C LEU A 170 41.29 -25.50 29.36
N GLY A 171 40.79 -24.37 28.86
CA GLY A 171 40.10 -23.34 29.66
C GLY A 171 40.61 -21.90 29.47
N GLU A 172 41.75 -21.69 28.81
CA GLU A 172 42.27 -20.35 28.49
C GLU A 172 41.73 -19.85 27.13
N THR A 173 41.09 -18.67 27.11
CA THR A 173 40.68 -17.98 25.87
C THR A 173 41.79 -17.06 25.40
N HIS A 174 42.40 -17.34 24.26
CA HIS A 174 43.30 -16.41 23.58
C HIS A 174 42.53 -15.59 22.55
N ASP A 175 42.80 -14.29 22.49
CA ASP A 175 42.27 -13.41 21.44
C ASP A 175 42.89 -13.80 20.09
N ALA A 176 42.12 -14.47 19.23
CA ALA A 176 42.50 -14.70 17.85
C ALA A 176 42.44 -13.36 17.08
N GLY A 177 43.55 -12.98 16.44
CA GLY A 177 43.57 -11.84 15.51
C GLY A 177 44.31 -10.57 15.95
N LYS A 178 45.30 -10.63 16.85
CA LYS A 178 46.25 -9.50 16.96
C LYS A 178 47.16 -9.44 15.74
N ALA A 179 47.15 -8.30 15.03
CA ALA A 179 48.06 -8.01 13.93
C ALA A 179 49.52 -8.21 14.36
N PRO A 180 50.40 -8.76 13.49
CA PRO A 180 51.75 -9.16 13.88
C PRO A 180 52.60 -7.94 14.26
N THR A 181 52.92 -7.83 15.55
CA THR A 181 54.03 -7.01 16.00
C THR A 181 55.32 -7.69 15.57
N ILE A 182 55.99 -7.12 14.58
CA ILE A 182 57.28 -7.59 14.07
C ILE A 182 58.31 -7.49 15.19
N THR A 183 58.69 -8.61 15.79
CA THR A 183 59.90 -8.72 16.62
C THR A 183 60.74 -9.91 16.16
N PRO A 184 62.06 -9.71 15.90
CA PRO A 184 62.91 -10.76 15.37
C PRO A 184 63.23 -11.81 16.46
N ARG A 185 62.92 -13.07 16.19
CA ARG A 185 63.13 -14.21 17.09
C ARG A 185 64.58 -14.71 16.97
N SER A 186 65.42 -14.41 17.95
CA SER A 186 66.71 -15.10 18.15
C SER A 186 66.46 -16.47 18.78
N VAL A 187 67.01 -17.50 18.14
CA VAL A 187 67.01 -18.90 18.56
C VAL A 187 67.95 -19.06 19.76
N GLU A 188 67.48 -19.66 20.86
CA GLU A 188 68.28 -20.50 21.76
C GLU A 188 67.36 -21.21 22.79
N LEU A 189 67.30 -22.54 22.70
CA LEU A 189 66.99 -23.46 23.81
C LEU A 189 68.29 -23.63 24.61
N PRO A 190 68.31 -23.96 25.94
CA PRO A 190 67.81 -25.26 26.43
C PRO A 190 67.44 -25.26 27.96
N PRO A 191 67.51 -26.38 28.71
CA PRO A 191 66.38 -27.09 29.35
C PRO A 191 66.43 -27.02 30.90
N HIS A 192 65.63 -27.85 31.58
CA HIS A 192 65.70 -28.30 32.98
C HIS A 192 64.57 -27.82 33.93
N LEU A 193 63.69 -28.79 34.24
CA LEU A 193 62.99 -29.03 35.53
C LEU A 193 61.64 -28.35 35.83
N ALA A 194 60.65 -29.24 35.91
CA ALA A 194 59.35 -29.14 36.54
C ALA A 194 59.39 -28.67 38.01
N GLY A 195 58.29 -28.05 38.48
CA GLY A 195 58.02 -27.87 39.92
C GLY A 195 56.87 -26.92 40.30
N THR A 196 55.67 -27.49 40.45
CA THR A 196 54.64 -27.26 41.49
C THR A 196 54.66 -26.01 42.42
N ASN A 197 53.50 -25.29 42.42
CA ASN A 197 52.88 -24.34 43.40
C ASN A 197 53.36 -24.46 44.87
N PRO A 198 53.36 -23.40 45.73
CA PRO A 198 52.15 -23.03 46.52
C PRO A 198 52.17 -21.67 47.31
N TYR A 199 52.07 -20.47 46.72
CA TYR A 199 51.79 -19.24 47.49
C TYR A 199 51.15 -18.19 46.54
N ARG A 200 49.88 -17.81 46.73
CA ARG A 200 49.47 -16.51 47.36
C ARG A 200 49.38 -15.38 46.29
N GLN A 201 48.37 -14.50 46.18
CA GLN A 201 47.18 -14.13 46.95
C GLN A 201 46.19 -13.38 46.04
N ASP A 202 44.88 -13.51 46.35
CA ASP A 202 43.79 -12.53 46.25
C ASP A 202 43.76 -11.51 45.08
N HIS A 203 42.70 -11.53 44.26
CA HIS A 203 41.60 -10.56 44.39
C HIS A 203 40.33 -10.98 43.64
N ARG A 204 39.22 -10.76 44.33
CA ARG A 204 37.84 -11.14 44.04
C ARG A 204 37.11 -10.04 43.25
N ILE A 205 36.34 -10.46 42.22
CA ILE A 205 34.90 -10.16 41.94
C ILE A 205 34.58 -8.67 41.50
N PRO A 206 33.40 -8.32 40.92
CA PRO A 206 32.83 -8.53 39.56
C PRO A 206 32.26 -7.21 38.93
N GLN A 207 31.36 -7.35 37.93
CA GLN A 207 30.26 -6.43 37.56
C GLN A 207 30.64 -5.26 36.63
N GLN A 208 29.90 -4.89 35.58
CA GLN A 208 28.48 -5.03 35.26
C GLN A 208 28.29 -5.06 33.73
N GLN A 209 27.40 -5.93 33.25
CA GLN A 209 26.59 -5.66 32.06
C GLN A 209 25.38 -4.85 32.52
N ILE A 210 25.01 -3.79 31.80
CA ILE A 210 23.63 -3.38 31.49
C ILE A 210 23.75 -2.42 30.30
N PHE A 211 23.11 -2.80 29.19
CA PHE A 211 22.75 -1.91 28.08
C PHE A 211 21.44 -1.24 28.45
N ASP A 212 21.35 0.08 28.29
CA ASP A 212 20.09 0.81 28.30
C ASP A 212 20.00 1.63 27.00
N LEU A 213 19.21 1.11 26.06
CA LEU A 213 18.89 1.72 24.78
C LEU A 213 17.59 2.49 24.97
N ASP A 214 17.71 3.77 25.33
CA ASP A 214 16.56 4.66 25.46
C ASP A 214 16.13 5.12 24.06
N LEU A 215 15.13 4.42 23.50
CA LEU A 215 14.39 4.78 22.30
C LEU A 215 13.32 5.82 22.69
N ASP A 216 13.65 7.11 22.60
CA ASP A 216 12.63 8.16 22.70
C ASP A 216 11.91 8.31 21.35
N LEU A 217 10.68 7.78 21.33
CA LEU A 217 9.64 7.95 20.33
C LEU A 217 8.68 9.03 20.81
N ASN A 218 8.91 10.28 20.42
CA ASN A 218 7.90 11.32 20.46
C ASN A 218 7.65 11.88 19.06
N PRO A 219 6.53 11.51 18.42
CA PRO A 219 5.93 12.29 17.35
C PRO A 219 5.07 13.39 17.98
N ASP A 220 5.24 14.62 17.49
CA ASP A 220 4.45 15.83 17.75
C ASP A 220 5.12 16.90 18.63
N LEU A 221 5.86 17.79 17.95
CA LEU A 221 5.98 19.22 18.26
C LEU A 221 6.27 20.01 16.98
#